data_AF-A0A3L6TKK4-F1
#
_entry.id   AF-A0A3L6TKK4-F1
#
_cell.length_a   1.000
_cell.length_b   1.000
_cell.length_c   1.000
_cell.angle_alpha   90.00
_cell.angle_beta   90.00
_cell.angle_gamma   90.00
#
_symmetry.space_group_name_H-M   'P 1'
#
loop_
_entity.id
_entity.type
_entity.pdbx_description
1 polymer ?
#
loop_
_entity_poly.entity_id
_entity_poly.type
_entity_poly.pdbx_seq_one_letter_code
_entity_poly.pdbx_strand_id
1 'polypeptide(L)'
;MACMTKIARISLAASGRKSTLKAVSLRLLLATGYLYDIGKIACEAIDNGEVKSVVKISLECCEMDMVRYAKDIICFFEASTNLFRHLTRLFPHNARFDELRMHRPLNSCEQLQHLVLNNCDTGDQSVLKIDMPNSKITCLKLFSCCFEKVQFLCLSKLSELHYELYIRGRTKQRP
;
A
#
# COMPACT_ATOMS: atom_id res chain seq x y z
N MET A 1 21.91 -10.03 -3.98
CA MET A 1 22.51 -8.93 -3.19
C MET A 1 22.82 -7.69 -4.03
N ALA A 2 23.64 -7.74 -5.09
CA ALA A 2 23.97 -6.56 -5.91
C ALA A 2 22.86 -6.03 -6.85
N CYS A 3 21.91 -6.88 -7.25
CA CYS A 3 20.85 -6.52 -8.19
C CYS A 3 19.79 -5.57 -7.57
N MET A 4 19.53 -5.70 -6.27
CA MET A 4 18.52 -4.93 -5.54
C MET A 4 18.97 -3.49 -5.22
N THR A 5 20.25 -3.31 -4.88
CA THR A 5 20.87 -1.99 -4.74
C THR A 5 20.86 -1.24 -6.06
N LYS A 6 20.87 -1.96 -7.19
CA LYS A 6 20.75 -1.42 -8.54
C LYS A 6 19.34 -0.90 -8.81
N ILE A 7 18.28 -1.58 -8.39
CA ILE A 7 16.89 -1.18 -8.68
C ILE A 7 16.46 0.06 -7.86
N ALA A 8 16.77 0.12 -6.56
CA ALA A 8 16.51 1.31 -5.76
C ALA A 8 17.34 2.52 -6.26
N ARG A 9 18.58 2.28 -6.68
CA ARG A 9 19.39 3.29 -7.38
C ARG A 9 18.87 3.63 -8.78
N ILE A 10 18.22 2.73 -9.54
CA ILE A 10 17.76 3.02 -10.92
C ILE A 10 16.60 4.04 -10.91
N SER A 11 15.71 4.01 -9.92
CA SER A 11 14.65 5.03 -9.78
C SER A 11 15.20 6.39 -9.38
N LEU A 12 16.26 6.42 -8.57
CA LEU A 12 16.93 7.65 -8.11
C LEU A 12 18.00 8.16 -9.10
N ALA A 13 18.66 7.31 -9.88
CA ALA A 13 19.75 7.65 -10.81
C ALA A 13 19.27 8.17 -12.17
N ALA A 14 17.98 8.04 -12.50
CA ALA A 14 17.38 8.84 -13.56
C ALA A 14 17.43 10.36 -13.23
N SER A 15 17.67 10.71 -11.94
CA SER A 15 17.90 12.06 -11.41
C SER A 15 19.36 12.53 -11.60
N GLY A 16 19.89 12.38 -12.82
CA GLY A 16 21.24 12.84 -13.18
C GLY A 16 21.30 14.26 -13.75
N ARG A 17 20.16 14.95 -13.90
CA ARG A 17 20.11 16.35 -14.37
C ARG A 17 19.13 17.13 -13.52
N LYS A 18 19.52 18.38 -13.21
CA LYS A 18 18.82 19.44 -12.44
C LYS A 18 17.39 19.76 -12.93
N SER A 19 16.52 18.77 -13.03
CA SER A 19 15.12 18.91 -13.40
C SER A 19 14.29 18.31 -12.30
N THR A 20 13.48 19.16 -11.65
CA THR A 20 12.52 18.78 -10.62
C THR A 20 11.67 17.60 -11.09
N LEU A 21 11.69 16.50 -10.31
CA LEU A 21 10.91 15.30 -10.60
C LEU A 21 9.43 15.60 -10.29
N LYS A 22 8.59 15.62 -11.32
CA LYS A 22 7.16 15.90 -11.16
C LYS A 22 6.41 14.77 -10.45
N ALA A 23 6.89 13.53 -10.54
CA ALA A 23 6.22 12.33 -10.07
C ALA A 23 7.20 11.17 -9.86
N VAL A 24 7.07 10.45 -8.74
CA VAL A 24 7.87 9.25 -8.43
C VAL A 24 6.96 8.05 -8.20
N SER A 25 7.33 6.89 -8.77
CA SER A 25 6.69 5.60 -8.50
C SER A 25 7.66 4.70 -7.74
N LEU A 26 7.26 4.23 -6.57
CA LEU A 26 8.06 3.37 -5.70
C LEU A 26 7.51 1.93 -5.72
N ARG A 27 8.40 0.97 -5.96
CA ARG A 27 8.09 -0.46 -5.82
C ARG A 27 9.03 -1.03 -4.76
N LEU A 28 8.47 -1.36 -3.61
CA LEU A 28 9.19 -1.75 -2.41
C LEU A 28 9.00 -3.26 -2.22
N LEU A 29 10.01 -4.02 -2.61
CA LEU A 29 10.03 -5.48 -2.49
C LEU A 29 10.77 -5.90 -1.22
N LEU A 30 10.07 -6.66 -0.37
CA LEU A 30 10.58 -7.65 0.61
C LEU A 30 11.62 -7.24 1.68
N ALA A 31 12.21 -6.05 1.66
CA ALA A 31 13.17 -5.66 2.69
C ALA A 31 12.55 -4.63 3.64
N THR A 32 11.73 -5.11 4.58
CA THR A 32 11.12 -4.25 5.60
C THR A 32 12.16 -3.46 6.41
N GLY A 33 13.38 -3.99 6.51
CA GLY A 33 14.52 -3.31 7.15
C GLY A 33 14.95 -1.99 6.49
N TYR A 34 14.60 -1.74 5.22
CA TYR A 34 14.94 -0.47 4.54
C TYR A 34 13.73 0.42 4.29
N LEU A 35 12.51 -0.01 4.66
CA LEU A 35 11.31 0.82 4.45
C LEU A 35 11.45 2.17 5.12
N TYR A 36 11.98 2.18 6.35
CA TYR A 36 12.20 3.42 7.11
C TYR A 36 13.18 4.37 6.41
N ASP A 37 14.35 3.86 5.99
CA ASP A 37 15.36 4.68 5.31
C ASP A 37 14.86 5.21 3.96
N ILE A 38 14.15 4.38 3.20
CA ILE A 38 13.56 4.78 1.92
C ILE A 38 12.48 5.84 2.14
N GLY A 39 11.65 5.68 3.16
CA GLY A 39 10.63 6.65 3.56
C GLY A 39 11.24 8.00 3.91
N LYS A 40 12.30 7.98 4.72
CA LYS A 40 13.04 9.18 5.10
C LYS A 40 13.62 9.91 3.89
N ILE A 41 14.33 9.21 3.02
CA ILE A 41 14.92 9.80 1.79
C ILE A 41 13.83 10.39 0.89
N ALA A 42 12.71 9.67 0.72
CA ALA A 42 11.62 10.15 -0.11
C ALA A 42 10.90 11.36 0.51
N CYS A 43 10.72 11.39 1.84
CA CYS A 43 10.21 12.58 2.54
C CYS A 43 11.15 13.77 2.37
N GLU A 44 12.46 13.60 2.57
CA GLU A 44 13.45 14.67 2.38
C GLU A 44 13.42 15.23 0.95
N ALA A 45 13.31 14.37 -0.06
CA ALA A 45 13.19 14.80 -1.46
C ALA A 45 11.88 15.56 -1.74
N ILE A 46 10.79 15.20 -1.06
CA ILE A 46 9.50 15.92 -1.16
C ILE A 46 9.60 17.28 -0.47
N ASP A 47 10.13 17.32 0.75
CA ASP A 47 10.25 18.53 1.56
C ASP A 47 11.19 19.56 0.90
N ASN A 48 12.25 19.08 0.24
CA ASN A 48 13.16 19.91 -0.56
C ASN A 48 12.58 20.36 -1.91
N GLY A 49 11.35 19.93 -2.26
CA GLY A 49 10.69 20.26 -3.51
C GLY A 49 11.28 19.58 -4.76
N GLU A 50 12.16 18.60 -4.56
CA GLU A 50 12.75 17.81 -5.64
C GLU A 50 11.73 16.84 -6.24
N VAL A 51 10.82 16.33 -5.40
CA VAL A 51 9.72 15.44 -5.76
C VAL A 51 8.38 16.09 -5.43
N LYS A 52 7.55 16.36 -6.45
CA LYS A 52 6.24 16.99 -6.23
C LYS A 52 5.13 16.02 -5.80
N SER A 53 5.24 14.75 -6.17
CA SER A 53 4.19 13.77 -5.86
C SER A 53 4.68 12.32 -5.94
N VAL A 54 4.06 11.46 -5.13
CA VAL A 54 4.26 10.01 -5.19
C VAL A 54 3.05 9.39 -5.89
N VAL A 55 3.28 8.84 -7.07
CA VAL A 55 2.19 8.33 -7.90
C VAL A 55 1.75 6.95 -7.45
N LYS A 56 2.70 6.11 -7.03
CA LYS A 56 2.40 4.70 -6.74
C LYS A 56 3.36 4.13 -5.72
N ILE A 57 2.82 3.39 -4.76
CA ILE A 57 3.58 2.51 -3.87
C ILE A 57 3.05 1.08 -4.02
N SER A 58 3.92 0.17 -4.41
CA SER A 58 3.67 -1.27 -4.41
C SER A 58 4.48 -1.93 -3.31
N LEU A 59 3.80 -2.69 -2.46
CA LEU A 59 4.33 -3.33 -1.27
C LEU A 59 4.15 -4.84 -1.42
N GLU A 60 5.24 -5.60 -1.52
CA GLU A 60 5.21 -7.05 -1.74
C GLU A 60 5.96 -7.83 -0.64
N CYS A 61 5.36 -8.92 -0.12
CA CYS A 61 5.94 -9.83 0.89
C CYS A 61 5.77 -11.31 0.51
N CYS A 62 6.60 -12.19 1.08
CA CYS A 62 6.40 -13.64 1.02
C CYS A 62 5.32 -14.06 2.03
N GLU A 63 4.48 -15.04 1.69
CA GLU A 63 3.30 -15.44 2.48
C GLU A 63 3.62 -15.88 3.93
N MET A 64 4.87 -16.23 4.23
CA MET A 64 5.28 -16.81 5.51
C MET A 64 5.10 -15.86 6.72
N ASP A 65 5.02 -14.53 6.53
CA ASP A 65 5.02 -13.54 7.62
C ASP A 65 4.10 -12.31 7.39
N MET A 66 2.93 -12.51 6.77
CA MET A 66 2.01 -11.41 6.39
C MET A 66 1.60 -10.48 7.55
N VAL A 67 1.56 -10.98 8.80
CA VAL A 67 1.21 -10.18 10.00
C VAL A 67 2.34 -9.22 10.37
N ARG A 68 3.57 -9.73 10.45
CA ARG A 68 4.74 -8.91 10.74
C ARG A 68 4.95 -7.88 9.64
N TYR A 69 4.75 -8.29 8.40
CA TYR A 69 4.80 -7.40 7.25
C TYR A 69 3.79 -6.25 7.34
N ALA A 70 2.53 -6.54 7.71
CA ALA A 70 1.53 -5.51 7.90
C ALA A 70 1.92 -4.51 9.01
N LYS A 71 2.55 -4.98 10.10
CA LYS A 71 3.10 -4.10 11.15
C LYS A 71 4.20 -3.20 10.61
N ASP A 72 5.14 -3.75 9.84
CA ASP A 72 6.22 -2.97 9.25
C ASP A 72 5.69 -1.92 8.26
N ILE A 73 4.65 -2.26 7.49
CA ILE A 73 3.92 -1.30 6.65
C ILE A 73 3.33 -0.19 7.51
N ILE A 74 2.59 -0.50 8.57
CA ILE A 74 1.98 0.52 9.44
C ILE A 74 3.04 1.47 10.00
N CYS A 75 4.14 0.93 10.53
CA CYS A 75 5.27 1.75 11.01
C CYS A 75 5.84 2.66 9.91
N PHE A 76 5.94 2.15 8.68
CA PHE A 76 6.38 2.94 7.52
C PHE A 76 5.43 4.09 7.19
N PHE A 77 4.12 3.87 7.26
CA PHE A 77 3.10 4.91 7.10
C PHE A 77 3.18 5.98 8.18
N GLU A 78 3.35 5.58 9.43
CA GLU A 78 3.47 6.51 10.57
C GLU A 78 4.77 7.32 10.51
N ALA A 79 5.87 6.72 10.05
CA ALA A 79 7.16 7.40 9.92
C ALA A 79 7.24 8.35 8.71
N SER A 80 6.45 8.13 7.66
CA SER A 80 6.60 8.82 6.36
C SER A 80 5.33 9.58 5.95
N THR A 81 4.65 10.24 6.89
CA THR A 81 3.35 10.88 6.66
C THR A 81 3.34 11.87 5.48
N ASN A 82 4.41 12.67 5.30
CA ASN A 82 4.55 13.60 4.18
C ASN A 82 4.52 12.86 2.82
N LEU A 83 5.24 11.75 2.70
CA LEU A 83 5.23 10.91 1.50
C LEU A 83 3.81 10.44 1.16
N PHE A 84 3.09 9.97 2.17
CA PHE A 84 1.74 9.41 2.01
C PHE A 84 0.66 10.47 1.76
N ARG A 85 0.83 11.70 2.26
CA ARG A 85 -0.06 12.82 1.94
C ARG A 85 -0.16 13.05 0.42
N HIS A 86 0.93 12.87 -0.31
CA HIS A 86 0.99 13.05 -1.75
C HIS A 86 0.74 11.78 -2.56
N LEU A 87 0.46 10.65 -1.90
CA LEU A 87 0.26 9.36 -2.55
C LEU A 87 -1.08 9.30 -3.27
N THR A 88 -1.07 8.96 -4.57
CA THR A 88 -2.30 8.80 -5.36
C THR A 88 -2.72 7.35 -5.58
N ARG A 89 -1.79 6.38 -5.54
CA ARG A 89 -2.09 4.97 -5.75
C ARG A 89 -1.34 4.04 -4.79
N LEU A 90 -2.05 3.12 -4.15
CA LEU A 90 -1.50 2.22 -3.14
C LEU A 90 -1.86 0.75 -3.47
N PHE A 91 -0.84 -0.11 -3.48
CA PHE A 91 -0.94 -1.52 -3.86
C PHE A 91 -0.23 -2.43 -2.84
N PRO A 92 -0.84 -2.70 -1.67
CA PRO A 92 -0.38 -3.73 -0.76
C PRO A 92 -0.69 -5.13 -1.29
N HIS A 93 0.33 -5.98 -1.27
CA HIS A 93 0.26 -7.40 -1.58
C HIS A 93 0.69 -8.22 -0.37
N ASN A 94 -0.01 -9.32 -0.10
CA ASN A 94 0.32 -10.29 0.96
C ASN A 94 0.45 -9.62 2.35
N ALA A 95 -0.58 -8.87 2.76
CA ALA A 95 -0.62 -8.22 4.07
C ALA A 95 -1.86 -8.65 4.87
N ARG A 96 -1.63 -9.13 6.10
CA ARG A 96 -2.69 -9.43 7.08
C ARG A 96 -2.79 -8.28 8.07
N PHE A 97 -3.75 -7.39 7.84
CA PHE A 97 -3.97 -6.22 8.71
C PHE A 97 -4.80 -6.61 9.93
N ASP A 98 -4.62 -5.93 11.04
CA ASP A 98 -5.62 -5.96 12.12
C ASP A 98 -6.73 -4.97 11.75
N GLU A 99 -8.01 -5.33 11.95
CA GLU A 99 -9.18 -4.56 11.48
C GLU A 99 -9.09 -3.09 11.91
N LEU A 100 -8.69 -2.84 13.16
CA LEU A 100 -8.54 -1.49 13.72
C LEU A 100 -7.34 -0.71 13.19
N ARG A 101 -6.34 -1.39 12.60
CA ARG A 101 -5.06 -0.78 12.22
C ARG A 101 -4.96 -0.41 10.74
N MET A 102 -5.85 -0.92 9.89
CA MET A 102 -5.85 -0.59 8.47
C MET A 102 -6.33 0.86 8.21
N HIS A 103 -7.21 1.38 9.06
CA HIS A 103 -7.80 2.71 8.90
C HIS A 103 -6.82 3.88 9.14
N ARG A 104 -5.96 3.77 10.15
CA ARG A 104 -5.01 4.86 10.50
C ARG A 104 -4.09 5.28 9.35
N PRO A 105 -3.35 4.36 8.69
CA PRO A 105 -2.45 4.74 7.61
C PRO A 105 -3.20 5.27 6.38
N LEU A 106 -4.38 4.72 6.07
CA LEU A 106 -5.18 5.17 4.94
C LEU A 106 -5.76 6.57 5.15
N ASN A 107 -6.17 6.93 6.37
CA ASN A 107 -6.67 8.26 6.70
C ASN A 107 -5.62 9.37 6.50
N SER A 108 -4.33 9.05 6.59
CA SER A 108 -3.25 10.00 6.33
C SER A 108 -3.02 10.28 4.83
N CYS A 109 -3.62 9.51 3.92
CA CYS A 109 -3.41 9.62 2.49
C CYS A 109 -4.42 10.57 1.82
N GLU A 110 -4.20 11.88 1.94
CA GLU A 110 -5.14 12.92 1.48
C GLU A 110 -5.41 12.93 -0.05
N GLN A 111 -4.48 12.42 -0.85
CA GLN A 111 -4.57 12.40 -2.31
C GLN A 111 -4.85 11.01 -2.89
N LEU A 112 -5.10 10.01 -2.06
CA LEU A 112 -5.27 8.63 -2.51
C LEU A 112 -6.52 8.47 -3.36
N GLN A 113 -6.34 7.98 -4.59
CA GLN A 113 -7.41 7.79 -5.58
C GLN A 113 -7.63 6.31 -5.91
N HIS A 114 -6.54 5.53 -5.96
CA HIS A 114 -6.60 4.11 -6.28
C HIS A 114 -6.06 3.27 -5.14
N LEU A 115 -6.90 2.40 -4.58
CA LEU A 115 -6.51 1.40 -3.60
C LEU A 115 -6.69 0.01 -4.21
N VAL A 116 -5.62 -0.77 -4.23
CA VAL A 116 -5.63 -2.15 -4.71
C VAL A 116 -5.10 -3.06 -3.61
N LEU A 117 -5.97 -3.90 -3.05
CA LEU A 117 -5.57 -4.94 -2.10
C LEU A 117 -5.47 -6.25 -2.86
N ASN A 118 -4.33 -6.95 -2.71
CA ASN A 118 -4.14 -8.25 -3.32
C ASN A 118 -3.63 -9.26 -2.29
N ASN A 119 -4.36 -10.37 -2.12
CA ASN A 119 -4.08 -11.38 -1.10
C ASN A 119 -3.92 -10.75 0.30
N CYS A 120 -4.84 -9.84 0.63
CA CYS A 120 -4.92 -9.21 1.95
C CYS A 120 -6.13 -9.76 2.71
N ASP A 121 -5.99 -9.88 4.02
CA ASP A 121 -7.07 -10.25 4.94
C ASP A 121 -6.95 -9.47 6.27
N THR A 122 -7.94 -9.63 7.13
CA THR A 122 -8.00 -9.08 8.49
C THR A 122 -7.98 -10.15 9.59
N GLY A 123 -7.52 -11.37 9.26
CA GLY A 123 -7.52 -12.52 10.16
C GLY A 123 -8.84 -13.32 10.17
N ASP A 124 -9.17 -13.93 11.31
CA ASP A 124 -10.39 -14.72 11.48
C ASP A 124 -11.63 -13.82 11.41
N GLN A 125 -12.68 -14.28 10.71
CA GLN A 125 -13.88 -13.48 10.43
C GLN A 125 -13.56 -12.15 9.75
N SER A 126 -12.71 -12.21 8.72
CA SER A 126 -12.12 -11.04 8.09
C SER A 126 -13.18 -10.06 7.56
N VAL A 127 -13.44 -8.99 8.31
CA VAL A 127 -14.29 -7.88 7.88
C VAL A 127 -13.40 -6.76 7.37
N LEU A 128 -13.63 -6.31 6.13
CA LEU A 128 -13.05 -5.07 5.61
C LEU A 128 -14.04 -3.95 5.83
N LYS A 129 -13.79 -3.13 6.84
CA LYS A 129 -14.52 -1.87 7.04
C LYS A 129 -13.70 -0.74 6.41
N ILE A 130 -14.32 0.13 5.63
CA ILE A 130 -13.69 1.37 5.16
C ILE A 130 -14.62 2.54 5.47
N ASP A 131 -14.12 3.43 6.31
CA ASP A 131 -14.81 4.65 6.73
C ASP A 131 -13.87 5.84 6.53
N MET A 132 -14.01 6.52 5.39
CA MET A 132 -13.13 7.61 4.99
C MET A 132 -13.94 8.73 4.31
N PRO A 133 -14.68 9.55 5.07
CA PRO A 133 -15.63 10.52 4.51
C PRO A 133 -14.99 11.57 3.59
N ASN A 134 -13.74 11.93 3.86
CA ASN A 134 -12.98 12.92 3.07
C ASN A 134 -12.06 12.28 2.02
N SER A 135 -12.20 10.98 1.78
CA SER A 135 -11.34 10.27 0.84
C SER A 135 -11.53 10.74 -0.59
N LYS A 136 -10.42 10.71 -1.35
CA LYS A 136 -10.43 10.90 -2.81
C LYS A 136 -10.44 9.57 -3.57
N ILE A 137 -10.61 8.44 -2.88
CA ILE A 137 -10.62 7.12 -3.51
C ILE A 137 -11.77 7.04 -4.51
N THR A 138 -11.42 6.91 -5.78
CA THR A 138 -12.34 6.69 -6.90
C THR A 138 -12.37 5.22 -7.32
N CYS A 139 -11.29 4.48 -7.09
CA CYS A 139 -11.14 3.09 -7.52
C CYS A 139 -10.66 2.21 -6.37
N LEU A 140 -11.44 1.19 -6.05
CA LEU A 140 -11.08 0.12 -5.11
C LEU A 140 -11.06 -1.22 -5.84
N LYS A 141 -9.93 -1.94 -5.75
CA LYS A 141 -9.82 -3.30 -6.31
C LYS A 141 -9.38 -4.28 -5.24
N LEU A 142 -10.10 -5.39 -5.12
CA LEU A 142 -9.87 -6.45 -4.17
C LEU A 142 -9.61 -7.74 -4.96
N PHE A 143 -8.37 -8.25 -4.90
CA PHE A 143 -7.92 -9.43 -5.63
C PHE A 143 -7.47 -10.51 -4.64
N SER A 144 -7.94 -11.74 -4.81
CA SER A 144 -7.55 -12.87 -3.96
C SER A 144 -7.68 -12.60 -2.45
N CYS A 145 -8.57 -11.68 -2.06
CA CYS A 145 -8.77 -11.29 -0.68
C CYS A 145 -9.77 -12.24 0.00
N CYS A 146 -9.47 -12.61 1.25
CA CYS A 146 -10.30 -13.55 2.02
C CYS A 146 -11.22 -12.82 3.02
N PHE A 147 -11.92 -11.77 2.58
CA PHE A 147 -12.88 -11.05 3.42
C PHE A 147 -14.21 -11.81 3.49
N GLU A 148 -14.70 -12.10 4.70
CA GLU A 148 -16.04 -12.63 4.94
C GLU A 148 -17.10 -11.55 4.69
N LYS A 149 -16.79 -10.29 5.02
CA LYS A 149 -17.69 -9.16 4.81
C LYS A 149 -16.93 -7.90 4.43
N VAL A 150 -17.45 -7.14 3.48
CA VAL A 150 -16.92 -5.82 3.10
C VAL A 150 -17.97 -4.76 3.39
N GLN A 151 -17.64 -3.76 4.19
CA GLN A 151 -18.51 -2.67 4.61
C GLN A 151 -17.89 -1.31 4.24
N PHE A 152 -18.60 -0.56 3.42
CA PHE A 152 -18.26 0.82 3.08
C PHE A 152 -19.20 1.74 3.87
N LEU A 153 -18.65 2.52 4.81
CA LEU A 153 -19.43 3.50 5.56
C LEU A 153 -19.43 4.85 4.84
N CYS A 154 -18.24 5.40 4.61
CA CYS A 154 -18.09 6.69 3.92
C CYS A 154 -17.00 6.60 2.84
N LEU A 155 -17.41 6.45 1.58
CA LEU A 155 -16.56 6.50 0.39
C LEU A 155 -17.27 7.28 -0.72
N SER A 156 -17.48 8.58 -0.49
CA SER A 156 -18.35 9.44 -1.29
C SER A 156 -17.94 9.61 -2.77
N LYS A 157 -16.67 9.37 -3.10
CA LYS A 157 -16.12 9.54 -4.45
C LYS A 157 -15.85 8.22 -5.19
N LEU A 158 -16.21 7.08 -4.60
CA LEU A 158 -15.96 5.77 -5.20
C LEU A 158 -16.81 5.61 -6.46
N SER A 159 -16.17 5.45 -7.62
CA SER A 159 -16.82 5.21 -8.91
C SER A 159 -16.60 3.79 -9.42
N GLU A 160 -15.49 3.16 -9.03
CA GLU A 160 -15.10 1.83 -9.49
C GLU A 160 -14.83 0.90 -8.30
N LEU A 161 -15.54 -0.22 -8.27
CA LEU A 161 -15.30 -1.33 -7.35
C LEU A 161 -15.08 -2.60 -8.16
N HIS A 162 -13.90 -3.21 -7.99
CA HIS A 162 -13.59 -4.52 -8.55
C HIS A 162 -13.37 -5.52 -7.43
N TYR A 163 -14.04 -6.66 -7.53
CA TYR A 163 -13.92 -7.75 -6.56
C TYR A 163 -13.70 -9.06 -7.29
N GLU A 164 -12.54 -9.69 -7.06
CA GLU A 164 -12.21 -11.01 -7.59
C GLU A 164 -12.21 -12.04 -6.46
N LEU A 165 -13.19 -12.94 -6.50
CA LEU A 165 -13.32 -14.05 -5.56
C LEU A 165 -12.30 -15.14 -5.88
N TYR A 166 -11.37 -15.41 -4.97
CA TYR A 166 -10.60 -16.64 -5.01
C TYR A 166 -11.37 -17.75 -4.29
N ILE A 167 -12.02 -18.62 -5.06
CA ILE A 167 -12.64 -19.83 -4.50
C ILE A 167 -11.50 -20.79 -4.15
N ARG A 168 -11.05 -20.77 -2.89
CA ARG A 168 -10.19 -21.83 -2.36
C ARG A 168 -11.00 -23.13 -2.39
N GLY A 169 -10.79 -23.94 -3.42
CA GLY A 169 -11.45 -25.23 -3.57
C GLY A 169 -11.28 -26.03 -2.29
N ARG A 170 -12.36 -26.25 -1.55
CA ARG A 170 -12.35 -27.23 -0.45
C ARG A 170 -12.19 -28.60 -1.09
N THR A 171 -10.95 -29.08 -1.21
CA THR A 171 -10.71 -30.50 -1.31
C THR A 171 -11.20 -31.11 -0.01
N LYS A 172 -12.45 -31.61 -0.02
CA LYS A 172 -12.94 -32.54 0.98
C LYS A 172 -11.96 -33.72 1.00
N GLN A 173 -11.04 -33.76 1.96
CA GLN A 173 -10.48 -35.03 2.39
C GLN A 173 -11.68 -35.83 2.93
N ARG A 174 -12.11 -36.81 2.14
CA ARG A 174 -13.05 -37.83 2.59
C ARG A 174 -12.35 -38.69 3.65
N PRO A 175 -13.09 -39.17 4.66
CA PRO A 175 -12.55 -39.89 5.81
C PRO A 175 -11.81 -41.16 5.43
#